data_AF-A0A3D1VRE2-F1
#
_entry.id   AF-A0A3D1VRE2-F1
#
_cell.length_a   1.000
_cell.length_b   1.000
_cell.length_c   1.000
_cell.angle_alpha   90.00
_cell.angle_beta   90.00
_cell.angle_gamma   90.00
#
_symmetry.space_group_name_H-M   'P 1'
#
loop_
_entity.id
_entity.type
_entity.pdbx_description
1 polymer ?
#
loop_
_entity_poly.entity_id
_entity_poly.type
_entity_poly.pdbx_seq_one_letter_code
_entity_poly.pdbx_strand_id
1 'polypeptide(L)'
;MISIHRPLSSQNILKKVLDDFQQRKHESSLVWFTADDLKRLNIPLSPLSCMQTIQHSLKLNRSSLRIDARGHLDRFSITEGHR
;
A
#
# COMPACT_ATOMS: atom_id res chain seq x y z
N MET A 1 -1.92 -31.25 -9.62
CA MET A 1 -2.31 -30.21 -8.64
C MET A 1 -2.06 -28.86 -9.27
N ILE A 2 -3.12 -28.19 -9.75
CA ILE A 2 -2.99 -26.83 -10.28
C ILE A 2 -3.10 -25.90 -9.07
N SER A 3 -1.97 -25.35 -8.63
CA SER A 3 -1.94 -24.33 -7.59
C SER A 3 -2.60 -23.07 -8.14
N ILE A 4 -3.89 -22.91 -7.87
CA ILE A 4 -4.64 -21.70 -8.17
C ILE A 4 -4.03 -20.62 -7.27
N HIS A 5 -3.07 -19.85 -7.79
CA HIS A 5 -2.64 -18.59 -7.19
C HIS A 5 -3.87 -17.68 -7.18
N ARG A 6 -4.65 -17.71 -6.09
CA ARG A 6 -5.71 -16.75 -5.88
C ARG A 6 -5.07 -15.36 -5.98
N PRO A 7 -5.51 -14.49 -6.90
CA PRO A 7 -5.05 -13.11 -6.87
C PRO A 7 -5.38 -12.58 -5.47
N LEU A 8 -4.38 -12.00 -4.80
CA LEU A 8 -4.60 -11.35 -3.51
C LEU A 8 -5.70 -10.31 -3.72
N SER A 9 -6.83 -10.50 -3.07
CA SER A 9 -7.93 -9.55 -3.15
C SER A 9 -7.44 -8.17 -2.70
N SER A 10 -7.91 -7.09 -3.30
CA SER A 10 -7.49 -5.71 -3.01
C SER A 10 -7.52 -5.38 -1.51
N GLN A 11 -8.45 -5.99 -0.78
CA GLN A 11 -8.56 -5.88 0.69
C GLN A 11 -7.37 -6.50 1.44
N ASN A 12 -6.81 -7.62 0.93
CA ASN A 12 -5.64 -8.26 1.52
C ASN A 12 -4.38 -7.41 1.31
N ILE A 13 -4.23 -6.83 0.11
CA ILE A 13 -3.13 -5.89 -0.21
C ILE A 13 -3.20 -4.66 0.70
N LEU A 14 -4.38 -4.04 0.80
CA LEU A 14 -4.59 -2.89 1.70
C LEU A 14 -4.21 -3.24 3.13
N LYS A 15 -4.69 -4.37 3.66
CA LYS A 15 -4.42 -4.78 5.04
C LYS A 15 -2.92 -4.95 5.30
N LYS A 16 -2.19 -5.64 4.42
CA LYS A 16 -0.74 -5.84 4.57
C LYS A 16 0.04 -4.53 4.58
N VAL A 17 -0.27 -3.63 3.65
CA VAL A 17 0.42 -2.34 3.55
C VAL A 17 0.07 -1.44 4.73
N LEU A 18 -1.18 -1.45 5.20
CA LEU A 18 -1.56 -0.67 6.37
C LEU A 18 -0.96 -1.22 7.67
N ASP A 19 -0.87 -2.53 7.84
CA ASP A 19 -0.22 -3.13 9.01
C ASP A 19 1.26 -2.70 9.09
N ASP A 20 1.96 -2.82 7.96
CA ASP A 20 3.36 -2.38 7.83
C ASP A 20 3.50 -0.86 8.04
N PHE A 21 2.57 -0.06 7.51
CA PHE A 21 2.50 1.38 7.77
C PHE A 21 2.32 1.68 9.26
N GLN A 22 1.42 0.99 9.97
CA GLN A 22 1.21 1.22 11.41
C GLN A 22 2.44 0.88 12.25
N GLN A 23 3.22 -0.13 11.83
CA GLN A 23 4.48 -0.46 12.49
C GLN A 23 5.56 0.62 12.27
N ARG A 24 5.67 1.15 11.04
CA ARG A 24 6.70 2.16 10.69
C ARG A 24 6.32 3.60 11.02
N LYS A 25 5.02 3.92 11.10
CA LYS A 25 4.55 5.31 11.32
C LYS A 25 4.95 5.85 12.70
N HIS A 26 5.29 4.98 13.64
CA HIS A 26 5.73 5.36 14.98
C HIS A 26 7.02 6.22 14.94
N GLU A 27 7.81 6.08 13.87
CA GLU A 27 9.06 6.82 13.69
C GLU A 27 8.91 8.05 12.77
N SER A 28 7.88 8.08 11.91
CA SER A 28 7.64 9.17 10.97
C SER A 28 6.20 9.15 10.43
N SER A 29 5.57 10.33 10.34
CA SER A 29 4.24 10.48 9.73
C SER A 29 4.20 10.21 8.21
N LEU A 30 5.37 10.01 7.59
CA LEU A 30 5.54 9.72 6.18
C LEU A 30 6.34 8.42 6.03
N VAL A 31 5.69 7.38 5.52
CA VAL A 31 6.34 6.08 5.24
C VAL A 31 6.34 5.84 3.74
N TRP A 32 7.52 5.53 3.19
CA TRP A 32 7.70 5.17 1.80
C TRP A 32 7.65 3.66 1.59
N PHE A 33 7.01 3.26 0.50
CA PHE A 33 6.91 1.88 0.02
C PHE A 33 7.54 1.78 -1.36
N THR A 34 8.54 0.92 -1.47
CA THR A 34 9.27 0.62 -2.71
C THR A 34 8.91 -0.77 -3.24
N ALA A 35 9.42 -1.12 -4.42
CA ALA A 35 9.28 -2.49 -4.94
C ALA A 35 9.85 -3.56 -4.00
N ASP A 36 10.88 -3.25 -3.22
CA ASP A 36 11.47 -4.19 -2.26
C ASP A 36 10.54 -4.42 -1.07
N ASP A 37 9.92 -3.36 -0.55
CA ASP A 37 8.90 -3.46 0.50
C ASP A 37 7.71 -4.31 0.06
N LEU A 38 7.26 -4.14 -1.19
CA LEU A 38 6.18 -4.94 -1.73
C LEU A 38 6.56 -6.43 -1.84
N LYS A 39 7.80 -6.73 -2.24
CA LYS A 39 8.32 -8.11 -2.23
C LYS A 39 8.34 -8.69 -0.82
N ARG A 40 8.83 -7.94 0.17
CA ARG A 40 8.85 -8.33 1.59
C ARG A 40 7.45 -8.66 2.11
N LEU A 41 6.46 -7.87 1.69
CA LEU A 41 5.05 -8.06 2.04
C LEU A 41 4.34 -9.16 1.23
N ASN A 42 5.05 -9.83 0.32
CA ASN A 42 4.47 -10.79 -0.62
C ASN A 42 3.31 -10.18 -1.42
N ILE A 43 3.52 -8.99 -1.96
CA ILE A 43 2.58 -8.27 -2.84
C ILE A 43 3.16 -8.33 -4.26
N PRO A 44 2.58 -9.14 -5.17
CA PRO A 44 3.09 -9.34 -6.53
C PRO A 44 2.63 -8.22 -7.48
N LEU A 45 2.69 -6.96 -7.04
CA LEU A 45 2.29 -5.79 -7.82
C LEU A 45 3.46 -4.81 -7.93
N SER A 46 3.46 -4.02 -9.01
CA SER A 46 4.33 -2.86 -9.09
C SER A 46 3.90 -1.80 -8.07
N PRO A 47 4.81 -0.91 -7.63
CA PRO A 47 4.49 0.22 -6.75
C PRO A 47 3.30 1.05 -7.26
N LEU A 48 3.25 1.35 -8.56
CA LEU A 48 2.16 2.08 -9.18
C LEU A 48 0.81 1.33 -9.11
N SER A 49 0.78 0.05 -9.47
CA SER A 49 -0.46 -0.75 -9.41
C SER A 49 -0.93 -0.98 -7.97
N CYS A 50 0.01 -1.14 -7.04
CA CYS A 50 -0.27 -1.23 -5.61
C CYS A 50 -0.88 0.08 -5.11
N MET A 51 -0.25 1.22 -5.42
CA MET A 51 -0.76 2.55 -5.10
C MET A 51 -2.19 2.76 -5.57
N GLN A 52 -2.49 2.47 -6.85
CA GLN A 52 -3.84 2.60 -7.40
C GLN A 52 -4.86 1.70 -6.68
N THR A 53 -4.47 0.46 -6.36
CA THR A 53 -5.31 -0.52 -5.64
C THR A 53 -5.66 -0.05 -4.24
N ILE A 54 -4.66 0.44 -3.50
CA ILE A 54 -4.82 0.94 -2.14
C ILE A 54 -5.62 2.25 -2.18
N GLN A 55 -5.33 3.17 -3.11
CA GLN A 55 -6.07 4.43 -3.26
C GLN A 55 -7.55 4.19 -3.54
N HIS A 56 -7.89 3.23 -4.42
CA HIS A 56 -9.27 2.83 -4.67
C HIS A 56 -9.93 2.29 -3.39
N SER A 57 -9.23 1.42 -2.66
CA SER A 57 -9.75 0.81 -1.43
C SER A 57 -9.92 1.84 -0.30
N LEU A 58 -9.02 2.82 -0.15
CA LEU A 58 -9.15 3.90 0.83
C LEU A 58 -10.34 4.81 0.51
N LYS A 59 -10.57 5.13 -0.77
CA LYS A 59 -11.74 5.91 -1.21
C LYS A 59 -13.04 5.20 -0.87
N LEU A 60 -13.13 3.88 -1.11
CA LEU A 60 -14.32 3.09 -0.76
C LEU A 60 -14.59 3.10 0.75
N ASN A 61 -13.54 3.03 1.57
CA ASN A 61 -13.65 3.00 3.03
C ASN A 61 -13.69 4.40 3.69
N ARG A 62 -13.74 5.49 2.90
CA ARG A 62 -13.70 6.88 3.41
C ARG A 62 -12.57 7.13 4.42
N SER A 63 -11.41 6.54 4.18
CA SER A 63 -10.26 6.67 5.08
C SER A 63 -9.66 8.08 5.04
N SER A 64 -9.12 8.54 6.17
CA SER A 64 -8.33 9.78 6.26
C SER A 64 -6.91 9.63 5.71
N LEU A 65 -6.47 8.40 5.42
CA LEU A 65 -5.15 8.14 4.87
C LEU A 65 -5.04 8.63 3.42
N ARG A 66 -3.89 9.24 3.11
CA ARG A 66 -3.53 9.71 1.77
C ARG A 66 -2.34 8.94 1.26
N ILE A 67 -2.39 8.60 -0.02
CA ILE A 67 -1.30 7.95 -0.73
C ILE A 67 -0.80 8.92 -1.80
N ASP A 68 0.51 9.09 -1.87
CA ASP A 68 1.13 10.01 -2.81
C ASP A 68 2.44 9.45 -3.38
N ALA A 69 2.60 9.53 -4.69
CA ALA A 69 3.81 9.15 -5.40
C ALA A 69 4.91 10.24 -5.37
N ARG A 70 4.53 11.49 -5.10
CA ARG A 70 5.34 12.72 -5.21
C ARG A 70 6.18 12.79 -6.49
N GLY A 71 5.59 12.36 -7.62
CA GLY A 71 6.25 12.36 -8.93
C GLY A 71 7.13 11.12 -9.24
N HIS A 72 7.17 10.13 -8.35
CA HIS A 72 7.93 8.89 -8.55
C HIS A 72 7.04 7.75 -9.08
N LEU A 73 7.58 6.90 -9.95
CA LEU A 73 6.86 5.72 -10.48
C LEU A 73 7.24 4.42 -9.76
N ASP A 74 8.38 4.45 -9.08
CA ASP A 74 9.05 3.33 -8.41
C ASP A 74 8.71 3.22 -6.91
N ARG A 75 7.97 4.19 -6.36
CA ARG A 75 7.61 4.24 -4.94
C ARG A 75 6.35 5.06 -4.71
N PHE A 76 5.71 4.81 -3.59
CA PHE A 76 4.61 5.63 -3.08
C PHE A 76 4.76 5.83 -1.58
N SER A 77 4.12 6.85 -1.06
CA SER A 77 4.10 7.16 0.37
C SER A 77 2.68 7.10 0.91
N ILE A 78 2.55 6.75 2.18
CA ILE A 78 1.29 6.86 2.92
C ILE A 78 1.46 7.89 4.02
N THR A 79 0.47 8.76 4.17
CA THR A 79 0.39 9.81 5.19
C THR A 79 -0.99 9.82 5.82
N GLU A 80 -1.08 10.16 7.09
CA GLU A 80 -2.37 10.49 7.71
C GLU A 80 -2.78 11.89 7.24
N GLY A 81 -3.94 12.01 6.61
CA GLY A 81 -4.49 13.32 6.28
C GLY A 81 -4.89 14.03 7.56
N HIS A 82 -4.14 15.06 7.95
CA HIS A 82 -4.60 16.01 8.96
C HIS A 82 -5.87 16.68 8.44
N ARG A 83 -6.94 16.56 9.22
CA ARG A 83 -8.20 17.27 9.02
C ARG A 83 -8.08 18.69 9.54
#